data_AF-A0A662LEM8-F1
#
_entry.id   AF-A0A662LEM8-F1
#
_cell.length_a   1.000
_cell.length_b   1.000
_cell.length_c   1.000
_cell.angle_alpha   90.00
_cell.angle_beta   90.00
_cell.angle_gamma   90.00
#
_symmetry.space_group_name_H-M   'P 1'
#
loop_
_entity.id
_entity.type
_entity.pdbx_description
1 polymer ?
#
loop_
_entity_poly.entity_id
_entity_poly.type
_entity_poly.pdbx_seq_one_letter_code
_entity_poly.pdbx_strand_id
1 'polypeptide(L)'
;ADDLKIYVTHGSPRDEIFEYIFPDVEDSLLIDLSEIARADIVVMGHTHVPMERRVKNKIFLNPGSVGQPRDGDPRASFMIFDTGKREVIFRRVSYDIDSASRAILENDLPRFLAQRLYLGM
;
A
#
# COMPACT_ATOMS: atom_id res chain seq x y z
N ALA A 1 17.80 19.74 5.25
CA ALA A 1 16.93 18.55 5.24
C ALA A 1 15.63 18.97 5.91
N ASP A 2 14.49 18.73 5.28
CA ASP A 2 13.20 19.05 5.89
C ASP A 2 13.02 18.17 7.14
N ASP A 3 12.60 18.75 8.27
CA ASP A 3 12.44 18.07 9.57
C ASP A 3 11.20 17.15 9.60
N LEU A 4 10.95 16.44 8.50
CA LEU A 4 9.81 15.54 8.33
C LEU A 4 10.08 14.20 9.00
N LYS A 5 9.21 13.79 9.92
CA LYS A 5 9.25 12.45 10.51
C LYS A 5 8.40 11.49 9.69
N ILE A 6 9.05 10.49 9.10
CA ILE A 6 8.40 9.44 8.31
C ILE A 6 8.48 8.13 9.09
N TYR A 7 7.35 7.47 9.28
CA TYR A 7 7.25 6.15 9.87
C TYR A 7 6.72 5.17 8.81
N VAL A 8 7.35 4.00 8.70
CA VAL A 8 7.04 2.99 7.69
C VAL A 8 6.78 1.66 8.38
N THR A 9 5.67 1.02 8.06
CA THR A 9 5.26 -0.27 8.64
C THR A 9 4.50 -1.12 7.61
N HIS A 10 4.38 -2.42 7.86
CA HIS A 10 3.61 -3.30 6.98
C HIS A 10 2.10 -3.13 7.22
N GLY A 11 1.64 -3.37 8.45
CA GLY A 11 0.26 -3.16 8.88
C GLY A 11 -0.01 -1.72 9.27
N SER A 12 0.02 -1.42 10.58
CA SER A 12 -0.18 -0.08 11.13
C SER A 12 0.81 0.25 12.27
N PRO A 13 0.89 1.51 12.74
CA PRO A 13 1.67 1.85 13.93
C PRO A 13 1.27 1.15 15.24
N ARG A 14 0.05 0.61 15.37
CA ARG A 14 -0.39 -0.10 16.59
C ARG A 14 -0.23 -1.62 16.51
N ASP A 15 -0.29 -2.16 15.30
CA ASP A 15 0.02 -3.56 14.99
C ASP A 15 0.76 -3.58 13.64
N GLU A 16 2.09 -3.64 13.72
CA GLU A 16 2.98 -3.48 12.59
C GLU A 16 2.85 -4.61 11.54
N ILE A 17 2.17 -5.72 11.87
CA ILE A 17 2.17 -6.93 11.03
C ILE A 17 0.78 -7.27 10.50
N PHE A 18 -0.26 -7.21 11.33
CA PHE A 18 -1.53 -7.87 11.01
C PHE A 18 -2.71 -6.92 10.73
N GLU A 19 -2.58 -5.64 11.06
CA GLU A 19 -3.68 -4.72 10.91
C GLU A 19 -3.85 -4.19 9.48
N TYR A 20 -5.09 -4.20 9.00
CA TYR A 20 -5.49 -3.62 7.72
C TYR A 20 -6.07 -2.21 7.93
N ILE A 21 -5.47 -1.22 7.27
CA ILE A 21 -5.98 0.15 7.21
C ILE A 21 -6.40 0.46 5.76
N PHE A 22 -7.71 0.41 5.50
CA PHE A 22 -8.29 0.63 4.17
C PHE A 22 -8.54 2.12 3.87
N PRO A 23 -8.64 2.53 2.59
CA PRO A 23 -8.80 3.93 2.19
C PRO A 23 -10.05 4.64 2.72
N ASP A 24 -11.08 3.91 3.13
CA ASP A 24 -12.37 4.39 3.63
C ASP A 24 -12.45 4.51 5.16
N VAL A 25 -11.35 4.23 5.86
CA VAL A 25 -11.28 4.35 7.32
C VAL A 25 -11.55 5.77 7.80
N GLU A 26 -12.15 5.90 8.99
CA GLU A 26 -12.41 7.17 9.65
C GLU A 26 -11.12 7.97 9.95
N ASP A 27 -11.20 9.29 9.81
CA ASP A 27 -10.08 10.21 10.04
C ASP A 27 -9.51 10.12 11.47
N SER A 28 -10.35 9.83 12.48
CA SER A 28 -9.94 9.72 13.88
C SER A 28 -8.91 8.62 14.10
N LEU A 29 -9.10 7.44 13.48
CA LEU A 29 -8.15 6.35 13.58
C LEU A 29 -6.80 6.72 12.95
N LEU A 30 -6.80 7.39 11.80
CA LEU A 30 -5.55 7.86 11.18
C LEU A 30 -4.78 8.82 12.10
N ILE A 31 -5.48 9.74 12.76
CA ILE A 31 -4.88 10.66 13.74
C ILE A 31 -4.22 9.86 14.88
N ASP A 32 -4.94 8.93 15.50
CA ASP A 32 -4.41 8.10 16.60
C ASP A 32 -3.14 7.34 16.18
N LEU A 33 -3.15 6.74 14.98
CA LEU A 33 -1.99 6.03 14.43
C LEU A 33 -0.79 6.96 14.23
N SER A 34 -1.01 8.22 13.79
CA SER A 34 0.08 9.20 13.65
C SER A 34 0.68 9.62 14.99
N GLU A 35 -0.12 9.65 16.06
CA GLU A 35 0.34 9.98 17.42
C GLU A 35 1.18 8.83 18.00
N ILE A 36 0.77 7.58 17.79
CA ILE A 36 1.55 6.39 18.13
C ILE A 36 2.89 6.39 17.39
N ALA A 37 2.86 6.63 16.08
CA ALA A 37 4.06 6.69 15.24
C ALA A 37 4.97 7.88 15.55
N ARG A 38 4.44 8.94 16.20
CA ARG A 38 5.11 10.25 16.40
C ARG A 38 5.67 10.82 15.09
N ALA A 39 4.92 10.66 14.01
CA ALA A 39 5.34 10.95 12.64
C ALA A 39 4.43 11.95 11.96
N ASP A 40 4.94 12.66 10.96
CA ASP A 40 4.18 13.53 10.06
C ASP A 40 3.62 12.76 8.88
N ILE A 41 4.30 11.67 8.52
CA ILE A 41 3.96 10.81 7.39
C ILE A 41 4.00 9.37 7.87
N VAL A 42 2.92 8.65 7.65
CA VAL A 42 2.80 7.23 7.98
C VAL A 42 2.60 6.45 6.69
N VAL A 43 3.57 5.61 6.34
CA VAL A 43 3.51 4.72 5.18
C VAL A 43 3.18 3.32 5.67
N MET A 44 2.06 2.79 5.19
CA MET A 44 1.55 1.45 5.49
C MET A 44 1.52 0.61 4.21
N GLY A 45 1.25 -0.69 4.37
CA GLY A 45 1.06 -1.62 3.27
C GLY A 45 -0.12 -2.54 3.55
N HIS A 46 0.13 -3.84 3.49
CA HIS A 46 -0.79 -4.93 3.88
C HIS A 46 -2.09 -5.08 3.07
N THR A 47 -2.87 -4.01 2.89
CA THR A 47 -4.15 -4.05 2.14
C THR A 47 -3.96 -4.32 0.66
N HIS A 48 -2.79 -3.98 0.10
CA HIS A 48 -2.48 -4.02 -1.33
C HIS A 48 -3.32 -3.05 -2.19
N VAL A 49 -3.93 -2.05 -1.56
CA VAL A 49 -4.75 -1.02 -2.20
C VAL A 49 -4.05 0.33 -2.02
N PRO A 50 -3.76 1.08 -3.08
CA PRO A 50 -3.14 2.39 -2.94
C PRO A 50 -4.00 3.34 -2.13
N MET A 51 -3.35 4.14 -1.29
CA MET A 51 -4.01 5.12 -0.44
C MET A 51 -3.15 6.37 -0.35
N GLU A 52 -3.78 7.52 -0.56
CA GLU A 52 -3.28 8.81 -0.10
C GLU A 52 -4.40 9.48 0.69
N ARG A 53 -4.18 9.67 1.98
CA ARG A 53 -5.09 10.42 2.86
C ARG A 53 -4.31 11.55 3.52
N ARG A 54 -4.94 12.73 3.55
CA ARG A 54 -4.40 13.92 4.22
C ARG A 54 -5.39 14.35 5.27
N VAL A 55 -5.00 14.22 6.53
CA VAL A 55 -5.86 14.53 7.68
C VAL A 55 -5.09 15.48 8.59
N LYS A 56 -5.66 16.67 8.83
CA LYS A 56 -4.97 17.78 9.51
C LYS A 56 -3.62 18.10 8.81
N ASN A 57 -2.51 17.98 9.52
CA ASN A 57 -1.15 18.21 9.03
C ASN A 57 -0.37 16.91 8.77
N LYS A 58 -1.06 15.77 8.69
CA LYS A 58 -0.48 14.43 8.54
C LYS A 58 -0.81 13.82 7.17
N ILE A 59 0.09 12.98 6.67
CA ILE A 59 -0.07 12.27 5.39
C ILE A 59 -0.01 10.75 5.66
N PHE A 60 -1.00 10.02 5.16
CA PHE A 60 -1.08 8.56 5.29
C PHE A 60 -1.04 7.95 3.90
N LEU A 61 -0.08 7.05 3.70
CA LEU A 61 0.24 6.51 2.39
C LEU A 61 0.19 4.99 2.40
N ASN A 62 -0.27 4.42 1.30
CA ASN A 62 -0.07 3.03 0.95
C ASN A 62 0.29 2.97 -0.53
N PRO A 63 1.46 2.43 -0.92
CA PRO A 63 1.87 2.37 -2.33
C PRO A 63 1.03 1.38 -3.17
N GLY A 64 0.18 0.57 -2.53
CA GLY A 64 -0.46 -0.60 -3.12
C GLY A 64 0.48 -1.79 -3.08
N SER A 65 0.34 -2.70 -4.05
CA SER A 65 1.17 -3.90 -4.14
C SER A 65 1.79 -4.06 -5.52
N VAL A 66 3.08 -4.40 -5.54
CA VAL A 66 3.83 -4.70 -6.75
C VAL A 66 3.39 -6.05 -7.34
N GLY A 67 3.24 -7.08 -6.50
CA GLY A 67 3.05 -8.46 -6.95
C GLY A 67 1.61 -8.96 -6.93
N GLN A 68 0.71 -8.28 -6.21
CA GLN A 68 -0.68 -8.71 -6.07
C GLN A 68 -1.58 -7.54 -5.67
N PRO A 69 -1.80 -6.55 -6.54
CA PRO A 69 -2.76 -5.47 -6.29
C PRO A 69 -4.15 -6.05 -6.00
N ARG A 70 -4.92 -5.38 -5.15
CA ARG A 70 -6.26 -5.84 -4.70
C ARG A 70 -7.38 -4.82 -4.92
N ASP A 71 -7.16 -3.91 -5.86
CA ASP A 71 -8.06 -2.78 -6.12
C ASP A 71 -8.73 -2.83 -7.50
N GLY A 72 -8.72 -4.00 -8.15
CA GLY A 72 -9.34 -4.21 -9.46
C GLY A 72 -8.47 -3.80 -10.66
N ASP A 73 -7.28 -3.23 -10.42
CA ASP A 73 -6.27 -2.98 -11.45
C ASP A 73 -5.14 -4.02 -11.33
N PRO A 74 -4.97 -4.93 -12.31
CA PRO A 74 -3.99 -6.00 -12.21
C PRO A 74 -2.54 -5.54 -12.36
N ARG A 75 -2.30 -4.27 -12.73
CA ARG A 75 -0.94 -3.73 -12.89
C ARG A 75 -0.26 -3.53 -11.54
N ALA A 76 1.05 -3.83 -11.51
CA ALA A 76 1.89 -3.59 -10.34
C ALA A 76 1.78 -2.13 -9.89
N SER A 77 1.64 -1.91 -8.58
CA SER A 77 1.50 -0.58 -7.98
C SER A 77 2.71 -0.21 -7.12
N PHE A 78 3.16 1.03 -7.26
CA PHE A 78 4.08 1.68 -6.35
C PHE A 78 3.83 3.19 -6.33
N MET A 79 4.53 3.91 -5.43
CA MET A 79 4.47 5.36 -5.35
C MET A 79 5.87 5.98 -5.37
N ILE A 80 5.94 7.21 -5.88
CA ILE A 80 7.08 8.12 -5.71
C ILE A 80 6.58 9.23 -4.78
N PHE A 81 7.31 9.48 -3.70
CA PHE A 81 6.98 10.54 -2.75
C PHE A 81 8.08 11.60 -2.74
N ASP A 82 7.73 12.83 -3.13
CA ASP A 82 8.61 14.00 -3.05
C ASP A 82 8.47 14.61 -1.66
N THR A 83 9.50 14.48 -0.82
CA THR A 83 9.47 14.96 0.57
C THR A 83 9.51 16.48 0.68
N GLY A 84 10.13 17.18 -0.27
CA GLY A 84 10.23 18.65 -0.25
C GLY A 84 8.92 19.33 -0.64
N LYS A 85 8.23 18.79 -1.65
CA LYS A 85 6.92 19.27 -2.09
C LYS A 85 5.76 18.63 -1.34
N ARG A 86 6.02 17.52 -0.65
CA ARG A 86 5.01 16.64 -0.04
C ARG A 86 3.98 16.17 -1.08
N GLU A 87 4.45 15.85 -2.28
CA GLU A 87 3.64 15.37 -3.40
C GLU A 87 3.80 13.85 -3.56
N VAL A 88 2.69 13.16 -3.80
CA VAL A 88 2.66 11.71 -4.00
C VAL A 88 2.27 11.44 -5.44
N ILE A 89 2.98 10.52 -6.08
CA ILE A 89 2.68 10.09 -7.43
C ILE A 89 2.57 8.57 -7.46
N PHE A 90 1.37 8.06 -7.67
CA PHE A 90 1.15 6.64 -7.92
C PHE A 90 1.54 6.25 -9.34
N ARG A 91 2.11 5.06 -9.46
CA ARG A 91 2.54 4.48 -10.72
C ARG A 91 1.99 3.07 -10.85
N ARG A 92 1.50 2.78 -12.05
CA ARG A 92 1.05 1.46 -12.47
C ARG A 92 1.91 0.98 -13.63
N VAL A 93 2.39 -0.24 -13.51
CA VAL A 93 3.24 -0.86 -14.53
C VAL A 93 2.67 -2.21 -14.91
N SER A 94 2.35 -2.37 -16.19
CA SER A 94 1.98 -3.66 -16.75
C SER A 94 3.18 -4.61 -16.69
N TYR A 95 2.92 -5.87 -16.40
CA TYR A 95 3.92 -6.93 -16.37
C TYR A 95 3.34 -8.20 -17.00
N ASP A 96 4.19 -9.20 -17.22
CA ASP A 96 3.79 -10.49 -17.76
C ASP A 96 3.05 -11.32 -16.69
N ILE A 97 1.74 -11.09 -16.59
CA ILE A 97 0.84 -11.81 -15.69
C ILE A 97 0.81 -13.30 -16.06
N ASP A 98 0.92 -13.64 -17.34
CA ASP A 98 0.89 -15.04 -17.80
C ASP A 98 2.10 -15.82 -17.27
N SER A 99 3.29 -15.22 -17.30
CA SER A 99 4.48 -15.84 -16.72
C SER A 99 4.35 -16.02 -15.21
N ALA A 100 3.84 -15.01 -14.48
CA ALA A 100 3.64 -15.10 -13.04
C ALA A 100 2.58 -16.15 -12.64
N SER A 101 1.45 -16.15 -13.35
CA SER A 101 0.36 -17.12 -13.22
C SER A 101 0.85 -18.55 -13.49
N ARG A 102 1.63 -18.74 -14.56
CA ARG A 102 2.20 -20.05 -14.91
C ARG A 102 3.15 -20.54 -13.81
N ALA A 103 4.03 -19.69 -13.29
CA ALA A 103 4.93 -20.06 -12.20
C ALA A 103 4.18 -20.52 -10.94
N ILE A 104 3.05 -19.89 -10.61
CA ILE A 104 2.19 -20.33 -9.50
C ILE A 104 1.65 -21.75 -9.75
N LEU A 105 1.14 -22.00 -10.95
CA LEU A 105 0.55 -23.30 -11.31
C LEU A 105 1.60 -24.43 -11.41
N GLU A 106 2.79 -24.13 -11.95
CA GLU A 106 3.91 -25.07 -12.07
C GLU A 106 4.50 -25.47 -10.71
N ASN A 107 4.24 -24.69 -9.66
CA ASN A 107 4.64 -24.99 -8.28
C ASN A 107 3.49 -25.54 -7.42
N ASP A 108 2.44 -26.08 -8.05
CA ASP A 108 1.28 -26.69 -7.38
C ASP A 108 0.58 -25.78 -6.35
N LEU A 109 0.73 -24.47 -6.49
CA LEU A 109 0.04 -23.51 -5.63
C LEU A 109 -1.44 -23.41 -6.02
N PRO A 110 -2.33 -23.07 -5.06
CA PRO A 110 -3.76 -22.97 -5.33
C PRO A 110 -4.09 -22.09 -6.55
N ARG A 111 -4.86 -22.65 -7.49
CA ARG A 111 -5.21 -22.00 -8.77
C ARG A 111 -5.79 -20.59 -8.62
N PHE A 112 -6.51 -20.31 -7.54
CA PHE A 112 -7.08 -18.98 -7.30
C PHE A 112 -6.01 -17.90 -7.14
N LEU A 113 -4.80 -18.25 -6.66
CA LEU A 113 -3.68 -17.31 -6.54
C LEU A 113 -3.17 -16.84 -7.91
N ALA A 114 -3.20 -17.71 -8.91
CA ALA A 114 -2.86 -17.37 -10.29
C ALA A 114 -3.98 -16.54 -10.94
N GLN A 115 -5.23 -16.95 -10.76
CA GLN A 115 -6.39 -16.28 -11.36
C GLN A 115 -6.56 -14.84 -10.89
N ARG A 116 -6.34 -14.58 -9.60
CA ARG A 116 -6.56 -13.25 -9.03
C ARG A 116 -5.56 -12.19 -9.50
N LEU A 117 -4.40 -12.61 -10.02
CA LEU A 117 -3.44 -11.69 -10.66
C LEU A 117 -4.05 -10.97 -11.86
N TYR A 118 -4.89 -11.64 -12.65
CA TYR A 118 -5.57 -11.04 -13.81
C TYR A 118 -6.67 -10.05 -13.42
N LEU A 119 -7.21 -10.19 -12.20
CA LEU A 119 -8.35 -9.42 -11.71
C LEU A 119 -7.91 -8.26 -10.80
N GLY A 120 -6.68 -8.28 -10.28
CA GLY A 120 -6.26 -7.37 -9.23
C GLY A 120 -7.04 -7.61 -7.93
N MET A 121 -7.08 -8.86 -7.45
CA MET A 121 -7.74 -9.31 -6.20
C MET A 121 -6.84 -10.23 -5.36
#